data_AF-A0A2K8XRZ9-F1
#
_entry.id   AF-A0A2K8XRZ9-F1
#
_cell.length_a   1.000
_cell.length_b   1.000
_cell.length_c   1.000
_cell.angle_alpha   90.00
_cell.angle_beta   90.00
_cell.angle_gamma   90.00
#
_symmetry.space_group_name_H-M   'P 1'
#
loop_
_entity.id
_entity.type
_entity.pdbx_description
1 polymer ?
#
loop_
_entity_poly.entity_id
_entity_poly.type
_entity_poly.pdbx_seq_one_letter_code
_entity_poly.pdbx_strand_id
1 'polypeptide(L)' 'MNKAIKTVLLVAGIILLGYGIYTMIQPEAQVSIGDLDLVTTQDNTNSYITIALGIVAIAISLVKGKS' A
#
# COMPACT_ATOMS: atom_id res chain seq x y z
N MET A 1 18.75 -13.65 -6.09
CA MET A 1 19.09 -12.24 -5.76
C MET A 1 20.10 -12.24 -4.61
N ASN A 2 20.95 -11.22 -4.49
CA ASN A 2 21.79 -11.08 -3.28
C ASN A 2 20.88 -11.04 -2.03
N LYS A 3 21.27 -11.71 -0.94
CA LYS A 3 20.48 -11.80 0.30
C LYS A 3 20.09 -10.41 0.81
N ALA A 4 21.01 -9.44 0.74
CA ALA A 4 20.74 -8.05 1.13
C ALA A 4 19.57 -7.44 0.32
N ILE A 5 19.63 -7.55 -1.02
CA ILE A 5 18.59 -6.98 -1.91
C ILE A 5 17.25 -7.68 -1.69
N LYS A 6 17.26 -9.00 -1.48
CA LYS A 6 16.05 -9.77 -1.16
C LYS A 6 15.39 -9.27 0.13
N THR A 7 16.18 -9.12 1.19
CA THR A 7 15.68 -8.65 2.49
C THR A 7 15.14 -7.23 2.40
N VAL A 8 15.86 -6.32 1.74
CA VAL A 8 15.40 -4.94 1.55
C VAL A 8 14.08 -4.90 0.76
N LEU A 9 13.98 -5.66 -0.32
CA LEU A 9 12.77 -5.69 -1.14
C LEU A 9 11.56 -6.27 -0.39
N LEU A 10 11.78 -7.31 0.43
CA LEU A 10 10.75 -7.90 1.27
C LEU A 10 10.23 -6.89 2.31
N VAL A 11 11.14 -6.24 3.03
CA VAL A 11 10.80 -5.24 4.05
C VAL A 11 10.08 -4.04 3.42
N ALA A 12 10.59 -3.54 2.29
CA ALA A 12 9.94 -2.45 1.55
C ALA A 12 8.53 -2.85 1.08
N GLY A 13 8.35 -4.08 0.59
CA GLY A 13 7.05 -4.59 0.17
C GLY A 13 6.03 -4.67 1.32
N ILE A 14 6.46 -5.10 2.52
CA ILE A 14 5.61 -5.13 3.72
C ILE A 14 5.23 -3.71 4.15
N ILE A 15 6.17 -2.76 4.13
CA ILE A 15 5.91 -1.36 4.47
C ILE A 15 4.89 -0.75 3.50
N LEU A 16 5.06 -0.97 2.19
CA LEU A 16 4.12 -0.49 1.17
C LEU A 16 2.72 -1.10 1.36
N LEU A 17 2.64 -2.39 1.67
CA LEU A 17 1.37 -3.04 1.97
C LEU A 17 0.69 -2.43 3.20
N GLY A 18 1.43 -2.28 4.29
CA GLY A 18 0.91 -1.66 5.51
C GLY A 18 0.46 -0.22 5.28
N TYR A 19 1.26 0.57 4.55
CA TYR A 19 0.94 1.95 4.22
C TYR A 19 -0.29 2.06 3.29
N GLY A 20 -0.36 1.26 2.23
CA GLY A 20 -1.51 1.27 1.31
C GLY A 20 -2.81 0.80 1.98
N ILE A 21 -2.74 -0.17 2.89
CA ILE A 21 -3.90 -0.56 3.71
C ILE A 21 -4.30 0.58 4.66
N TYR A 22 -3.32 1.24 5.28
CA TYR A 22 -3.56 2.37 6.15
C TYR A 22 -4.25 3.52 5.41
N THR A 23 -3.78 3.89 4.21
CA THR A 23 -4.41 4.95 3.39
C THR A 23 -5.76 4.53 2.82
N MET A 24 -6.04 3.24 2.64
CA MET A 24 -7.36 2.75 2.25
C MET A 24 -8.38 2.86 3.40
N ILE A 25 -7.95 2.63 4.64
CA ILE A 25 -8.82 2.64 5.82
C ILE A 25 -8.95 4.03 6.42
N GLN A 26 -7.88 4.84 6.37
CA GLN A 26 -7.90 6.20 6.89
C GLN A 26 -8.74 7.07 5.95
N PRO A 27 -9.82 7.71 6.43
CA PRO A 27 -10.56 8.67 5.61
C PRO A 27 -9.65 9.86 5.30
N GLU A 28 -9.54 10.22 4.03
CA GLU A 28 -8.66 11.29 3.51
C GLU A 28 -9.10 12.72 3.88
N ALA A 29 -9.75 12.90 5.05
CA ALA A 29 -10.45 14.08 5.53
C ALA A 29 -11.88 14.22 5.00
N GLN A 30 -12.84 13.71 5.78
CA GLN A 30 -14.21 14.19 5.77
C GLN A 30 -14.58 14.54 7.22
N VAL A 31 -14.17 15.74 7.65
CA VAL A 31 -14.76 16.35 8.84
C VAL A 31 -16.05 17.02 8.38
N SER A 32 -17.18 16.42 8.78
CA SER A 32 -18.51 16.99 8.64
C SER A 32 -18.61 18.32 9.39
N ILE A 33 -18.85 19.42 8.69
CA ILE A 33 -19.24 20.70 9.30
C ILE A 33 -20.60 21.08 8.67
N GLY A 34 -21.70 20.55 9.20
CA GLY A 34 -23.08 20.96 8.83
C GLY A 34 -23.65 20.34 7.54
N ASP A 35 -24.62 21.04 6.94
CA ASP A 35 -25.52 20.58 5.84
C ASP A 35 -24.89 20.50 4.43
N LEU A 36 -23.56 20.59 4.30
CA LEU A 36 -22.90 20.55 3.00
C LEU A 36 -22.42 19.13 2.72
N ASP A 37 -22.95 18.50 1.67
CA ASP A 37 -22.72 17.10 1.30
C ASP A 37 -21.25 16.66 1.42
N LEU A 38 -21.02 15.74 2.34
CA LEU A 38 -19.72 15.18 2.67
C LEU A 38 -19.43 13.91 1.88
N VAL A 39 -20.33 13.52 0.98
CA VAL A 39 -20.18 12.31 0.17
C VAL A 39 -19.37 12.66 -1.09
N THR A 40 -18.17 13.22 -0.92
CA THR A 40 -17.17 13.05 -1.98
C THR A 40 -16.71 11.60 -1.88
N THR A 41 -16.95 10.81 -2.91
CA THR A 41 -16.53 9.40 -2.95
C THR A 41 -15.06 9.31 -2.58
N GLN A 42 -14.76 8.52 -1.54
CA GLN A 42 -13.39 8.27 -1.08
C GLN A 42 -12.56 7.70 -2.25
N ASP A 43 -11.57 8.46 -2.74
CA ASP A 43 -10.71 8.04 -3.85
C ASP A 43 -9.55 7.19 -3.31
N ASN A 44 -9.73 5.88 -3.36
CA ASN A 44 -8.72 4.93 -2.88
C ASN A 44 -7.78 4.44 -4.00
N THR A 45 -7.74 5.11 -5.16
CA THR A 45 -6.94 4.66 -6.31
C THR A 45 -5.46 4.54 -5.96
N ASN A 46 -4.89 5.55 -5.30
CA ASN A 46 -3.49 5.54 -4.89
C ASN A 46 -3.20 4.45 -3.85
N SER A 47 -4.14 4.20 -2.93
CA SER A 47 -4.07 3.12 -1.94
C SER A 47 -4.00 1.76 -2.62
N TYR A 48 -4.88 1.48 -3.60
CA TYR A 48 -4.85 0.22 -4.35
C TYR A 48 -3.57 0.01 -5.16
N ILE A 49 -3.06 1.06 -5.81
CA ILE A 49 -1.78 1.00 -6.53
C ILE A 49 -0.64 0.66 -5.56
N THR A 50 -0.62 1.32 -4.40
CA THR A 50 0.40 1.10 -3.37
C THR A 50 0.37 -0.34 -2.84
N ILE A 51 -0.82 -0.88 -2.57
CA ILE A 51 -1.02 -2.28 -2.16
C ILE A 51 -0.52 -3.23 -3.26
N ALA A 52 -0.91 -2.99 -4.52
CA ALA A 52 -0.50 -3.83 -5.64
C ALA A 52 1.03 -3.86 -5.81
N LEU A 53 1.69 -2.70 -5.71
CA LEU A 53 3.15 -2.61 -5.73
C LEU A 53 3.79 -3.36 -4.56
N GLY A 54 3.23 -3.24 -3.35
CA GLY A 54 3.67 -3.98 -2.17
C GLY A 54 3.60 -5.51 -2.38
N ILE A 55 2.48 -6.01 -2.89
CA ILE A 55 2.29 -7.44 -3.19
C ILE A 55 3.30 -7.92 -4.24
N VAL A 56 3.49 -7.17 -5.32
CA VAL A 56 4.45 -7.51 -6.38
C VAL A 56 5.89 -7.52 -5.85
N ALA A 57 6.26 -6.54 -5.01
CA ALA A 57 7.58 -6.50 -4.39
C ALA A 57 7.83 -7.72 -3.49
N ILE A 58 6.85 -8.12 -2.67
CA ILE A 58 6.94 -9.34 -1.86
C ILE A 58 7.06 -10.57 -2.76
N ALA A 59 6.19 -10.72 -3.76
CA ALA A 59 6.20 -11.87 -4.66
C ALA A 59 7.55 -12.04 -5.38
N ILE A 60 8.12 -10.95 -5.93
CA ILE A 60 9.43 -10.96 -6.58
C ILE A 60 10.53 -11.33 -5.59
N SER A 61 10.49 -10.80 -4.36
CA SER A 61 11.47 -11.11 -3.32
C SER A 61 11.49 -12.60 -2.96
N LEU A 62 10.32 -13.26 -2.99
CA LEU A 62 10.16 -14.68 -2.67
C LEU A 62 10.56 -15.58 -3.84
N VAL A 63 10.10 -15.29 -5.06
CA VAL A 63 10.32 -16.12 -6.25
C VAL A 63 11.77 -16.07 -6.73
N LYS A 64 12.40 -14.89 -6.76
CA LYS A 64 13.77 -14.70 -7.29
C LYS A 64 14.87 -15.02 -6.27
N GLY A 65 14.50 -15.64 -5.15
CA GLY A 65 15.39 -16.10 -4.09
C GLY A 65 15.68 -17.61 -4.10
N LYS A 66 15.16 -18.37 -5.07
CA LYS A 66 15.31 -19.84 -5.17
C LYS A 66 16.41 -20.31 -6.15
N SER A 67 17.40 -19.47 -6.46
CA SER A 67 18.61 -19.88 -7.20
C SER A 67 19.85 -19.35 -6.51
#